data_AF-R7T2L1-F1
#
_entry.id   AF-R7T2L1-F1
#
_cell.length_a   1.000
_cell.length_b   1.000
_cell.length_c   1.000
_cell.angle_alpha   90.00
_cell.angle_beta   90.00
_cell.angle_gamma   90.00
#
_symmetry.space_group_name_H-M   'P 1'
#
loop_
_entity.id
_entity.type
_entity.pdbx_description
1 polymer ?
#
loop_
_entity_poly.entity_id
_entity_poly.type
_entity_poly.pdbx_seq_one_letter_code
_entity_poly.pdbx_strand_id
1 'polypeptide(L)'
;MNQSALVVKGLDVWYNSGVLRGIQVTFSDDSRTSVFGQPSDSHASITFVPGERITELTLWGNGVGTRTGRIRLTTSAGQTFDVGKNTNGQTAYPAGLGSGILVGFVGRCGLEIDMLGPVFLNGSVQSISISNVVYNPPLTGSNTGISRQDLDSIHYYNPPNAKASLPWTFSNEVKRTETTTFTQSTTTTYGFSVNAEVSAELFGVGGKFGDGYSWQNTSTQETSTSTSFEKSVGWGISGELQPGEGITASSFCQQGVGHANYIATVTLRLSDGTVSTYQEPGQFNTVVYTEATHLQAWKGEPPNPPTTNSPVKGPEG
;
A
#
# COMPACT_ATOMS: atom_id res chain seq x y z
N MET A 1 -21.39 -21.19 0.92
CA MET A 1 -20.61 -20.13 0.24
C MET A 1 -19.51 -19.71 1.18
N ASN A 2 -18.26 -19.74 0.73
CA ASN A 2 -17.11 -19.38 1.54
C ASN A 2 -17.25 -17.91 1.95
N GLN A 3 -17.15 -17.59 3.24
CA GLN A 3 -17.28 -16.22 3.75
C GLN A 3 -16.08 -15.33 3.38
N SER A 4 -15.09 -15.90 2.69
CA SER A 4 -13.86 -15.26 2.23
C SER A 4 -13.64 -15.61 0.75
N ALA A 5 -13.34 -14.61 -0.08
CA ALA A 5 -13.03 -14.78 -1.51
C ALA A 5 -11.60 -15.32 -1.72
N LEU A 6 -11.29 -16.46 -1.09
CA LEU A 6 -9.98 -17.07 -1.17
C LEU A 6 -9.74 -17.70 -2.54
N VAL A 7 -8.53 -17.52 -3.05
CA VAL A 7 -8.04 -18.18 -4.27
C VAL A 7 -6.81 -19.00 -3.93
N VAL A 8 -6.43 -19.91 -4.82
CA VAL A 8 -5.22 -20.71 -4.64
C VAL A 8 -3.98 -19.84 -4.84
N LYS A 9 -3.11 -19.82 -3.83
CA LYS A 9 -1.78 -19.20 -3.84
C LYS A 9 -0.67 -20.21 -4.14
N GLY A 10 -0.86 -21.48 -3.82
CA GLY A 10 0.15 -22.48 -4.10
C GLY A 10 -0.37 -23.92 -4.05
N LEU A 11 0.39 -24.80 -4.68
CA LEU A 11 0.12 -26.23 -4.76
C LEU A 11 1.35 -27.02 -4.36
N ASP A 12 1.14 -28.07 -3.57
CA ASP A 12 2.09 -29.16 -3.37
C ASP A 12 1.46 -30.43 -3.93
N VAL A 13 2.16 -31.10 -4.84
CA VAL A 13 1.67 -32.31 -5.52
C VAL A 13 2.68 -33.44 -5.38
N TRP A 14 2.23 -34.55 -4.79
CA TRP A 14 2.98 -35.79 -4.67
C TRP A 14 2.60 -36.75 -5.79
N TYR A 15 3.57 -37.50 -6.30
CA TYR A 15 3.38 -38.37 -7.45
C TYR A 15 4.37 -39.54 -7.45
N ASN A 16 4.10 -40.55 -8.27
CA ASN A 16 5.06 -41.59 -8.62
C ASN A 16 5.00 -41.89 -10.13
N SER A 17 5.64 -42.97 -10.58
CA SER A 17 5.67 -43.34 -12.01
C SER A 17 4.30 -43.70 -12.60
N GLY A 18 3.26 -43.91 -11.78
CA GLY A 18 1.94 -44.34 -12.21
C GLY A 18 0.83 -43.32 -12.00
N VAL A 19 0.86 -42.54 -10.92
CA VAL A 19 -0.29 -41.74 -10.47
C VAL A 19 0.13 -40.47 -9.71
N LEU A 20 -0.81 -39.56 -9.54
CA LEU A 20 -0.76 -38.55 -8.47
C LEU A 20 -1.12 -39.21 -7.14
N ARG A 21 -0.25 -39.02 -6.16
CA ARG A 21 -0.30 -39.62 -4.82
C ARG A 21 -1.01 -38.73 -3.81
N GLY A 22 -0.80 -37.42 -3.93
CA GLY A 22 -1.50 -36.47 -3.08
C GLY A 22 -1.43 -35.04 -3.58
N ILE A 23 -2.29 -34.19 -3.01
CA ILE A 23 -2.32 -32.76 -3.28
C ILE A 23 -2.62 -31.99 -1.99
N GLN A 24 -1.94 -30.86 -1.80
CA GLN A 24 -2.24 -29.86 -0.79
C GLN A 24 -2.37 -28.51 -1.47
N VAL A 25 -3.36 -27.74 -1.03
CA VAL A 25 -3.64 -26.40 -1.54
C VAL A 25 -3.32 -25.38 -0.47
N THR A 26 -2.56 -24.35 -0.85
CA THR A 26 -2.36 -23.14 -0.04
C THR A 26 -3.22 -22.03 -0.63
N PHE A 27 -4.05 -21.39 0.19
CA PHE A 27 -4.91 -20.28 -0.21
C PHE A 27 -4.22 -18.92 -0.04
N SER A 28 -4.85 -17.86 -0.56
CA SER A 28 -4.34 -16.49 -0.55
C SER A 28 -4.15 -15.88 0.85
N ASP A 29 -4.81 -16.43 1.87
CA ASP A 29 -4.62 -16.08 3.29
C ASP A 29 -3.55 -16.94 4.00
N ASP A 30 -2.75 -17.68 3.24
CA ASP A 30 -1.75 -18.64 3.71
C ASP A 30 -2.32 -19.86 4.46
N SER A 31 -3.64 -20.01 4.55
CA SER A 31 -4.24 -21.23 5.06
C SER A 31 -3.97 -22.40 4.11
N ARG A 32 -3.81 -23.59 4.68
CA ARG A 32 -3.56 -24.82 3.92
C ARG A 32 -4.66 -25.83 4.16
N THR A 33 -5.02 -26.56 3.12
CA THR A 33 -5.83 -27.77 3.29
C THR A 33 -5.04 -28.86 3.99
N SER A 34 -5.73 -29.89 4.49
CA SER A 34 -5.10 -31.19 4.68
C SER A 34 -4.53 -31.70 3.35
N VAL A 35 -3.59 -32.65 3.41
CA VAL A 35 -3.20 -33.39 2.21
C VAL A 35 -4.32 -34.36 1.86
N PHE A 36 -4.76 -34.33 0.61
CA PHE A 36 -5.66 -35.32 0.04
C PHE A 36 -4.83 -36.39 -0.67
N GLY A 37 -5.12 -37.67 -0.45
CA GLY A 37 -4.26 -38.78 -0.87
C GLY A 37 -3.19 -39.12 0.17
N GLN A 38 -2.25 -40.00 -0.18
CA GLN A 38 -1.11 -40.34 0.67
C GLN A 38 0.20 -39.91 0.02
N PRO A 39 0.90 -38.90 0.59
CA PRO A 39 2.21 -38.44 0.11
C PRO A 39 3.19 -39.56 -0.19
N SER A 40 4.00 -39.35 -1.22
CA SER A 40 5.19 -40.14 -1.55
C SER A 40 6.45 -39.31 -1.35
N ASP A 41 7.63 -39.89 -1.59
CA ASP A 41 8.89 -39.14 -1.49
C ASP A 41 9.04 -38.12 -2.64
N SER A 42 8.52 -38.44 -3.83
CA SER A 42 8.50 -37.51 -4.96
C SER A 42 7.36 -36.50 -4.82
N HIS A 43 7.73 -35.21 -4.81
CA HIS A 43 6.82 -34.08 -4.77
C HIS A 43 7.36 -32.93 -5.62
N ALA A 44 6.47 -32.01 -5.99
CA ALA A 44 6.85 -30.71 -6.53
C ALA A 44 5.82 -29.67 -6.08
N SER A 45 6.27 -28.42 -6.01
CA SER A 45 5.44 -27.32 -5.54
C SER A 45 5.49 -26.14 -6.51
N ILE A 46 4.41 -25.36 -6.54
CA ILE A 46 4.34 -24.08 -7.25
C ILE A 46 3.66 -23.05 -6.35
N THR A 47 4.14 -21.82 -6.39
CA THR A 47 3.52 -20.67 -5.74
C THR A 47 3.23 -19.61 -6.80
N PHE A 48 2.02 -19.09 -6.76
CA PHE A 48 1.55 -18.04 -7.65
C PHE A 48 1.81 -16.68 -7.02
N VAL A 49 2.33 -15.74 -7.81
CA VAL A 49 2.41 -14.34 -7.40
C VAL A 49 1.01 -13.70 -7.46
N PRO A 50 0.77 -12.63 -6.70
CA PRO A 50 -0.53 -11.96 -6.70
C PRO A 50 -0.98 -11.54 -8.11
N GLY A 51 -2.22 -11.85 -8.48
CA GLY A 51 -2.77 -11.60 -9.83
C GLY A 51 -2.32 -12.56 -10.93
N GLU A 52 -1.45 -13.53 -10.65
CA GLU A 52 -1.01 -14.54 -11.62
C GLU A 52 -2.17 -15.47 -12.02
N ARG A 53 -2.34 -15.69 -13.32
CA ARG A 53 -3.42 -16.51 -13.88
C ARG A 53 -2.85 -17.76 -14.51
N ILE A 54 -3.58 -18.86 -14.42
CA ILE A 54 -3.31 -20.06 -15.19
C ILE A 54 -3.78 -19.82 -16.63
N THR A 55 -2.87 -19.98 -17.59
CA THR A 55 -3.12 -19.78 -19.03
C THR A 55 -3.39 -21.09 -19.75
N GLU A 56 -2.86 -22.20 -19.23
CA GLU A 56 -3.17 -23.56 -19.69
C GLU A 56 -3.17 -24.49 -18.47
N LEU A 57 -4.13 -25.41 -18.42
CA LEU A 57 -4.11 -26.53 -17.48
C LEU A 57 -4.60 -27.78 -18.20
N THR A 58 -3.82 -28.84 -18.13
CA THR A 58 -4.16 -30.13 -18.69
C THR A 58 -4.00 -31.22 -17.64
N LEU A 59 -4.97 -32.13 -17.61
CA LEU A 59 -4.93 -33.34 -16.80
C LEU A 59 -4.80 -34.57 -17.70
N TRP A 60 -4.22 -35.63 -17.14
CA TRP A 60 -4.24 -36.95 -17.74
C TRP A 60 -4.69 -37.98 -16.71
N GLY A 61 -5.40 -39.00 -17.17
CA GLY A 61 -5.59 -40.22 -16.39
C GLY A 61 -4.29 -41.02 -16.28
N ASN A 62 -4.32 -42.09 -15.49
CA ASN A 62 -3.21 -43.04 -15.37
C ASN A 62 -3.10 -44.03 -16.56
N GLY A 63 -3.91 -43.88 -17.60
CA GLY A 63 -3.93 -44.73 -18.80
C GLY A 63 -4.93 -45.90 -18.76
N VAL A 64 -5.47 -46.23 -17.58
CA VAL A 64 -6.53 -47.24 -17.41
C VAL A 64 -7.86 -46.65 -16.92
N GLY A 65 -7.89 -45.34 -16.65
CA GLY A 65 -9.11 -44.62 -16.28
C GLY A 65 -9.53 -44.77 -14.82
N THR A 66 -8.59 -45.08 -13.92
CA THR A 66 -8.90 -45.30 -12.48
C THR A 66 -8.32 -44.25 -11.55
N ARG A 67 -7.34 -43.46 -12.01
CA ARG A 67 -6.63 -42.45 -11.21
C ARG A 67 -6.25 -41.24 -12.07
N THR A 68 -6.04 -40.10 -11.43
CA THR A 68 -5.34 -38.97 -12.05
C THR A 68 -3.84 -39.30 -12.15
N GLY A 69 -3.31 -39.25 -13.36
CA GLY A 69 -1.93 -39.64 -13.67
C GLY A 69 -0.95 -38.46 -13.68
N ARG A 70 -1.39 -37.29 -14.14
CA ARG A 70 -0.54 -36.12 -14.35
C ARG A 70 -1.35 -34.84 -14.33
N ILE A 71 -0.73 -33.77 -13.83
CA ILE A 71 -1.19 -32.39 -13.97
C ILE A 71 -0.08 -31.56 -14.60
N ARG A 72 -0.45 -30.77 -15.61
CA ARG A 72 0.44 -29.76 -16.19
C ARG A 72 -0.29 -28.44 -16.27
N LEU A 73 0.38 -27.36 -15.91
CA LEU A 73 -0.13 -26.00 -16.08
C LEU A 73 0.97 -25.03 -16.49
N THR A 74 0.55 -23.95 -17.14
CA THR A 74 1.36 -22.77 -17.42
C THR A 74 0.65 -21.52 -16.89
N THR A 75 1.42 -20.48 -16.58
CA THR A 75 0.88 -19.26 -15.98
C THR A 75 1.22 -18.01 -16.78
N SER A 76 0.50 -16.93 -16.49
CA SER A 76 0.74 -15.60 -17.06
C SER A 76 2.09 -15.00 -16.63
N ALA A 77 2.72 -15.50 -15.56
CA ALA A 77 4.07 -15.13 -15.17
C ALA A 77 5.15 -16.00 -15.84
N GLY A 78 4.76 -16.88 -16.78
CA GLY A 78 5.68 -17.75 -17.51
C GLY A 78 6.13 -18.99 -16.74
N GLN A 79 5.52 -19.30 -15.60
CA GLN A 79 5.82 -20.53 -14.86
C GLN A 79 5.25 -21.74 -15.60
N THR A 80 5.93 -22.87 -15.53
CA THR A 80 5.42 -24.18 -15.95
C THR A 80 5.53 -25.15 -14.78
N PHE A 81 4.43 -25.80 -14.45
CA PHE A 81 4.37 -26.84 -13.43
C PHE A 81 3.85 -28.12 -14.06
N ASP A 82 4.66 -29.17 -14.03
CA ASP A 82 4.41 -30.40 -14.76
C ASP A 82 4.78 -31.61 -13.91
N VAL A 83 3.77 -32.32 -13.41
CA VAL A 83 3.91 -33.29 -12.34
C VAL A 83 3.09 -34.53 -12.63
N GLY A 84 3.73 -35.71 -12.53
CA GLY A 84 3.07 -37.00 -12.65
C GLY A 84 3.80 -37.98 -13.56
N LYS A 85 3.07 -39.01 -14.01
CA LYS A 85 3.62 -40.08 -14.85
C LYS A 85 3.99 -39.60 -16.26
N ASN A 86 4.75 -40.41 -16.99
CA ASN A 86 4.86 -40.25 -18.45
C ASN A 86 3.50 -40.56 -19.12
N THR A 87 3.03 -39.63 -19.94
CA THR A 87 1.72 -39.67 -20.62
C THR A 87 1.84 -39.77 -22.14
N ASN A 88 3.00 -40.17 -22.69
CA ASN A 88 3.15 -40.37 -24.13
C ASN A 88 2.08 -41.34 -24.69
N GLY A 89 1.42 -40.94 -25.77
CA GLY A 89 0.33 -41.69 -26.40
C GLY A 89 -0.98 -41.75 -25.61
N GLN A 90 -1.13 -41.03 -24.49
CA GLN A 90 -2.36 -40.97 -23.70
C GLN A 90 -3.16 -39.70 -23.99
N THR A 91 -4.50 -39.79 -23.87
CA THR A 91 -5.42 -38.67 -24.05
C THR A 91 -5.14 -37.56 -23.03
N ALA A 92 -4.94 -36.35 -23.55
CA ALA A 92 -4.88 -35.12 -22.76
C ALA A 92 -6.29 -34.56 -22.54
N TYR A 93 -6.54 -34.05 -21.33
CA TYR A 93 -7.80 -33.40 -20.97
C TYR A 93 -7.53 -31.95 -20.56
N PRO A 94 -7.53 -31.00 -21.51
CA PRO A 94 -7.45 -29.57 -21.20
C PRO A 94 -8.64 -29.14 -20.35
N ALA A 95 -8.39 -28.36 -19.30
CA ALA A 95 -9.44 -27.80 -18.45
C ALA A 95 -10.02 -26.51 -19.03
N GLY A 96 -11.31 -26.27 -18.79
CA GLY A 96 -11.93 -24.97 -19.00
C GLY A 96 -11.44 -23.99 -17.92
N LEU A 97 -10.75 -22.93 -18.32
CA LEU A 97 -10.04 -22.05 -17.37
C LEU A 97 -10.90 -20.91 -16.82
N GLY A 98 -12.02 -20.57 -17.46
CA GLY A 98 -12.77 -19.36 -17.12
C GLY A 98 -11.85 -18.13 -17.14
N SER A 99 -11.71 -17.47 -15.99
CA SER A 99 -10.78 -16.34 -15.78
C SER A 99 -9.30 -16.71 -15.65
N GLY A 100 -8.98 -18.00 -15.47
CA GLY A 100 -7.65 -18.50 -15.13
C GLY A 100 -7.30 -18.38 -13.64
N ILE A 101 -8.19 -17.85 -12.80
CA ILE A 101 -8.00 -17.74 -11.35
C ILE A 101 -8.51 -19.02 -10.67
N LEU A 102 -7.58 -19.83 -10.16
CA LEU A 102 -7.88 -21.10 -9.52
C LEU A 102 -8.42 -20.87 -8.10
N VAL A 103 -9.58 -21.45 -7.77
CA VAL A 103 -10.17 -21.39 -6.41
C VAL A 103 -10.07 -22.70 -5.66
N GLY A 104 -9.64 -23.78 -6.33
CA GLY A 104 -9.36 -25.05 -5.70
C GLY A 104 -9.53 -26.23 -6.65
N PHE A 105 -9.73 -27.40 -6.09
CA PHE A 105 -10.01 -28.64 -6.82
C PHE A 105 -11.20 -29.37 -6.21
N VAL A 106 -11.92 -30.12 -7.04
CA VAL A 106 -12.95 -31.07 -6.64
C VAL A 106 -12.51 -32.45 -7.11
N GLY A 107 -12.75 -33.48 -6.30
CA GLY A 107 -12.24 -34.81 -6.65
C GLY A 107 -12.61 -35.89 -5.64
N ARG A 108 -11.93 -37.03 -5.78
CA ARG A 108 -11.96 -38.16 -4.84
C ARG A 108 -10.54 -38.66 -4.62
N CYS A 109 -10.26 -39.13 -3.41
CA CYS A 109 -8.99 -39.74 -3.07
C CYS A 109 -9.16 -40.86 -2.04
N GLY A 110 -8.20 -41.79 -2.08
CA GLY A 110 -7.90 -42.73 -1.01
C GLY A 110 -6.41 -42.68 -0.69
N LEU A 111 -5.67 -43.73 -1.05
CA LEU A 111 -4.19 -43.71 -1.01
C LEU A 111 -3.59 -42.84 -2.13
N GLU A 112 -4.38 -42.53 -3.14
CA GLU A 112 -4.00 -41.85 -4.38
C GLU A 112 -5.13 -40.90 -4.78
N ILE A 113 -4.88 -40.06 -5.79
CA ILE A 113 -5.91 -39.19 -6.36
C ILE A 113 -6.70 -39.99 -7.41
N ASP A 114 -7.95 -40.35 -7.08
CA ASP A 114 -8.84 -41.09 -7.97
C ASP A 114 -9.31 -40.24 -9.15
N MET A 115 -9.74 -39.02 -8.86
CA MET A 115 -10.17 -38.04 -9.84
C MET A 115 -9.91 -36.64 -9.32
N LEU A 116 -9.58 -35.71 -10.22
CA LEU A 116 -9.27 -34.33 -9.90
C LEU A 116 -9.85 -33.43 -10.98
N GLY A 117 -10.55 -32.39 -10.58
CA GLY A 117 -11.07 -31.34 -11.46
C GLY A 117 -10.70 -29.98 -10.87
N PRO A 118 -9.96 -29.12 -11.60
CA PRO A 118 -9.70 -27.76 -11.15
C PRO A 118 -10.98 -26.94 -11.18
N VAL A 119 -11.13 -26.04 -10.21
CA VAL A 119 -12.25 -25.10 -10.14
C VAL A 119 -11.70 -23.69 -10.31
N PHE A 120 -12.23 -22.98 -11.30
CA PHE A 120 -11.84 -21.62 -11.62
C PHE A 120 -12.98 -20.64 -11.36
N LEU A 121 -12.63 -19.39 -11.08
CA LEU A 121 -13.60 -18.30 -11.23
C LEU A 121 -14.00 -18.18 -12.70
N ASN A 122 -15.30 -18.07 -12.95
CA ASN A 122 -15.85 -18.03 -14.29
C ASN A 122 -15.59 -16.68 -14.96
N GLY A 123 -16.02 -15.57 -14.35
CA GLY A 123 -15.70 -14.22 -14.80
C GLY A 123 -14.35 -13.70 -14.32
N SER A 124 -13.69 -12.85 -15.11
CA SER A 124 -12.53 -12.08 -14.67
C SER A 124 -12.95 -10.99 -13.68
N VAL A 125 -12.05 -10.59 -12.79
CA VAL A 125 -12.31 -9.46 -11.89
C VAL A 125 -12.57 -8.19 -12.69
N GLN A 126 -13.75 -7.60 -12.49
CA GLN A 126 -14.19 -6.37 -13.13
C GLN A 126 -13.85 -5.16 -12.27
N SER A 127 -14.17 -5.20 -10.97
CA SER A 127 -13.89 -4.13 -10.03
C SER A 127 -13.78 -4.64 -8.60
N ILE A 128 -13.04 -3.88 -7.79
CA ILE A 128 -13.00 -4.03 -6.34
C ILE A 128 -13.35 -2.67 -5.73
N SER A 129 -14.38 -2.63 -4.90
CA SER A 129 -14.80 -1.42 -4.20
C SER A 129 -14.64 -1.62 -2.70
N ILE A 130 -14.00 -0.67 -2.04
CA ILE A 130 -13.79 -0.63 -0.58
C ILE A 130 -14.63 0.52 -0.04
N SER A 131 -15.50 0.23 0.92
CA SER A 131 -16.44 1.20 1.48
C SER A 131 -16.68 0.94 2.97
N ASN A 132 -17.43 1.83 3.64
CA ASN A 132 -17.74 1.72 5.07
C ASN A 132 -16.48 1.51 5.92
N VAL A 133 -15.43 2.28 5.63
CA VAL A 133 -14.16 2.22 6.35
C VAL A 133 -14.35 2.73 7.78
N VAL A 134 -14.05 1.89 8.76
CA VAL A 134 -14.11 2.23 10.19
C VAL A 134 -12.72 2.13 10.79
N TYR A 135 -12.14 3.29 11.13
CA TYR A 135 -10.80 3.40 11.70
C TYR A 135 -10.76 3.01 13.18
N ASN A 136 -9.71 2.29 13.58
CA ASN A 136 -9.44 1.91 14.96
C ASN A 136 -7.93 1.98 15.30
N PRO A 137 -7.51 2.86 16.23
CA PRO A 137 -8.34 3.91 16.86
C PRO A 137 -8.76 4.99 15.83
N PRO A 138 -9.80 5.79 16.11
CA PRO A 138 -10.13 6.95 15.29
C PRO A 138 -8.95 7.94 15.24
N LEU A 139 -8.67 8.49 14.07
CA LEU A 139 -7.61 9.50 13.89
C LEU A 139 -8.05 10.88 14.41
N THR A 140 -9.29 11.28 14.12
CA THR A 140 -9.81 12.60 14.45
C THR A 140 -9.67 12.93 15.94
N GLY A 141 -9.20 14.15 16.24
CA GLY A 141 -9.02 14.64 17.60
C GLY A 141 -7.72 14.22 18.28
N SER A 142 -6.96 13.27 17.70
CA SER A 142 -5.62 12.92 18.16
C SER A 142 -4.57 13.91 17.65
N ASN A 143 -3.47 14.09 18.40
CA ASN A 143 -2.27 14.81 17.97
C ASN A 143 -1.11 13.86 17.63
N THR A 144 -1.34 12.55 17.62
CA THR A 144 -0.30 11.54 17.38
C THR A 144 0.28 11.69 15.98
N GLY A 145 1.61 11.67 15.88
CA GLY A 145 2.31 11.77 14.61
C GLY A 145 2.30 13.17 13.99
N ILE A 146 1.77 14.19 14.70
CA ILE A 146 1.87 15.59 14.27
C ILE A 146 3.16 16.19 14.85
N SER A 147 3.98 16.78 13.99
CA SER A 147 5.23 17.43 14.39
C SER A 147 5.47 18.72 13.61
N ARG A 148 6.14 19.68 14.24
CA ARG A 148 6.57 20.92 13.59
C ARG A 148 7.75 20.63 12.66
N GLN A 149 7.69 21.21 11.46
CA GLN A 149 8.77 21.22 10.48
C GLN A 149 9.19 22.67 10.25
N ASP A 150 10.38 23.04 10.70
CA ASP A 150 10.96 24.34 10.37
C ASP A 150 11.29 24.40 8.88
N LEU A 151 10.97 25.53 8.26
CA LEU A 151 11.11 25.73 6.82
C LEU A 151 12.31 26.60 6.52
N ASP A 152 12.39 27.79 7.11
CA ASP A 152 13.48 28.73 6.89
C ASP A 152 13.55 29.79 8.00
N SER A 153 14.69 30.47 8.12
CA SER A 153 14.87 31.61 9.00
C SER A 153 15.92 32.60 8.47
N ILE A 154 15.62 33.88 8.58
CA ILE A 154 16.50 34.97 8.15
C ILE A 154 16.50 36.11 9.18
N HIS A 155 17.62 36.85 9.23
CA HIS A 155 17.76 38.04 10.05
C HIS A 155 18.11 39.26 9.19
N TYR A 156 17.42 40.36 9.41
CA TYR A 156 17.69 41.66 8.80
C TYR A 156 17.96 42.70 9.88
N TYR A 157 18.87 43.63 9.62
CA TYR A 157 19.22 44.70 10.54
C TYR A 157 19.53 45.99 9.79
N ASN A 158 18.88 47.09 10.20
CA ASN A 158 19.19 48.41 9.69
C ASN A 158 20.03 49.18 10.72
N PRO A 159 21.31 49.48 10.44
CA PRO A 159 22.19 50.10 11.43
C PRO A 159 21.72 51.51 11.84
N PRO A 160 22.02 51.99 13.06
CA PRO A 160 21.50 53.27 13.58
C PRO A 160 21.96 54.49 12.78
N ASN A 161 23.08 54.39 12.06
CA ASN A 161 23.63 55.45 11.23
C ASN A 161 23.10 55.43 9.78
N ALA A 162 22.15 54.54 9.46
CA ALA A 162 21.55 54.49 8.14
C ALA A 162 20.77 55.77 7.83
N LYS A 163 20.87 56.21 6.58
CA LYS A 163 20.23 57.45 6.10
C LYS A 163 18.80 57.25 5.60
N ALA A 164 18.34 56.01 5.51
CA ALA A 164 17.03 55.63 4.99
C ALA A 164 16.54 54.32 5.64
N SER A 165 15.25 54.05 5.52
CA SER A 165 14.65 52.78 5.92
C SER A 165 15.13 51.64 5.01
N LEU A 166 15.27 50.44 5.57
CA LEU A 166 15.69 49.23 4.85
C LEU A 166 14.46 48.38 4.52
N PRO A 167 14.07 48.23 3.23
CA PRO A 167 13.06 47.27 2.85
C PRO A 167 13.60 45.84 3.01
N TRP A 168 12.75 44.93 3.46
CA TRP A 168 13.08 43.52 3.62
C TRP A 168 11.95 42.62 3.14
N THR A 169 12.30 41.41 2.70
CA THR A 169 11.34 40.40 2.25
C THR A 169 11.81 39.02 2.69
N PHE A 170 10.90 38.25 3.27
CA PHE A 170 11.11 36.85 3.63
C PHE A 170 10.05 36.01 2.95
N SER A 171 10.42 35.43 1.81
CA SER A 171 9.53 34.60 1.01
C SER A 171 10.30 33.50 0.32
N ASN A 172 9.74 32.29 0.35
CA ASN A 172 10.23 31.14 -0.40
C ASN A 172 9.12 30.09 -0.46
N GLU A 173 9.39 28.98 -1.12
CA GLU A 173 8.50 27.84 -1.19
C GLU A 173 9.30 26.54 -1.08
N VAL A 174 8.76 25.56 -0.35
CA VAL A 174 9.26 24.19 -0.40
C VAL A 174 8.20 23.26 -0.94
N LYS A 175 8.67 22.23 -1.64
CA LYS A 175 7.81 21.16 -2.12
C LYS A 175 7.81 20.00 -1.13
N ARG A 176 6.63 19.50 -0.79
CA ARG A 176 6.42 18.37 0.12
C ARG A 176 5.58 17.32 -0.56
N THR A 177 5.88 16.05 -0.33
CA THR A 177 5.10 14.94 -0.88
C THR A 177 4.05 14.51 0.13
N GLU A 178 2.78 14.63 -0.25
CA GLU A 178 1.68 14.03 0.49
C GLU A 178 1.39 12.63 -0.04
N THR A 179 1.01 11.73 0.86
CA THR A 179 0.73 10.33 0.51
C THR A 179 -0.48 9.85 1.27
N THR A 180 -1.30 9.02 0.65
CA THR A 180 -2.36 8.25 1.32
C THR A 180 -2.35 6.82 0.81
N THR A 181 -2.46 5.85 1.71
CA THR A 181 -2.46 4.42 1.37
C THR A 181 -3.51 3.66 2.17
N PHE A 182 -4.15 2.70 1.49
CA PHE A 182 -5.12 1.76 2.03
C PHE A 182 -4.69 0.33 1.65
N THR A 183 -4.47 -0.55 2.63
CA THR A 183 -4.04 -1.93 2.36
C THR A 183 -5.18 -2.94 2.49
N GLN A 184 -5.33 -3.81 1.48
CA GLN A 184 -6.30 -4.91 1.47
C GLN A 184 -5.64 -6.16 0.87
N SER A 185 -5.82 -7.28 1.55
CA SER A 185 -5.46 -8.60 1.05
C SER A 185 -6.20 -8.94 -0.24
N THR A 186 -7.46 -8.50 -0.43
CA THR A 186 -8.21 -8.74 -1.67
C THR A 186 -7.56 -8.06 -2.87
N THR A 187 -7.19 -6.79 -2.77
CA THR A 187 -6.55 -6.04 -3.87
C THR A 187 -5.19 -6.62 -4.22
N THR A 188 -4.48 -7.14 -3.21
CA THR A 188 -3.23 -7.87 -3.41
C THR A 188 -3.53 -9.17 -4.17
N THR A 189 -4.39 -10.03 -3.62
CA THR A 189 -4.74 -11.37 -4.11
C THR A 189 -5.10 -11.39 -5.59
N TYR A 190 -5.97 -10.49 -6.02
CA TYR A 190 -6.45 -10.41 -7.41
C TYR A 190 -5.54 -9.56 -8.33
N GLY A 191 -4.45 -9.02 -7.78
CA GLY A 191 -3.46 -8.20 -8.46
C GLY A 191 -3.83 -6.72 -8.53
N PHE A 192 -2.82 -5.86 -8.43
CA PHE A 192 -2.92 -4.40 -8.53
C PHE A 192 -3.42 -3.89 -9.90
N SER A 193 -3.56 -4.76 -10.91
CA SER A 193 -4.08 -4.40 -12.22
C SER A 193 -5.60 -4.21 -12.25
N VAL A 194 -6.31 -4.51 -11.16
CA VAL A 194 -7.74 -4.22 -11.02
C VAL A 194 -7.89 -2.82 -10.43
N ASN A 195 -8.68 -1.96 -11.07
CA ASN A 195 -9.06 -0.66 -10.52
C ASN A 195 -9.78 -0.88 -9.18
N ALA A 196 -9.04 -0.68 -8.08
CA ALA A 196 -9.57 -0.73 -6.73
C ALA A 196 -9.90 0.69 -6.29
N GLU A 197 -11.17 0.91 -5.95
CA GLU A 197 -11.69 2.20 -5.54
C GLU A 197 -12.02 2.17 -4.05
N VAL A 198 -11.61 3.21 -3.34
CA VAL A 198 -11.78 3.36 -1.89
C VAL A 198 -12.64 4.58 -1.63
N SER A 199 -13.79 4.37 -0.98
CA SER A 199 -14.63 5.44 -0.44
C SER A 199 -14.43 5.50 1.08
N ALA A 200 -13.61 6.46 1.53
CA ALA A 200 -13.24 6.61 2.93
C ALA A 200 -13.05 8.08 3.33
N GLU A 201 -13.11 8.35 4.63
CA GLU A 201 -12.71 9.66 5.17
C GLU A 201 -11.20 9.87 4.98
N LEU A 202 -10.81 11.06 4.54
CA LEU A 202 -9.43 11.49 4.42
C LEU A 202 -9.11 12.52 5.50
N PHE A 203 -7.88 12.49 5.99
CA PHE A 203 -7.47 13.27 7.15
C PHE A 203 -6.41 14.31 6.81
N GLY A 204 -6.54 15.46 7.45
CA GLY A 204 -5.58 16.56 7.43
C GLY A 204 -5.21 16.96 8.85
N VAL A 205 -4.14 17.73 8.98
CA VAL A 205 -3.84 18.42 10.24
C VAL A 205 -4.72 19.67 10.30
N GLY A 206 -5.61 19.73 11.29
CA GLY A 206 -6.50 20.86 11.52
C GLY A 206 -5.76 22.12 11.98
N GLY A 207 -6.49 23.23 12.08
CA GLY A 207 -5.97 24.46 12.69
C GLY A 207 -5.56 24.28 14.15
N LYS A 208 -4.79 25.22 14.69
CA LYS A 208 -4.43 25.22 16.12
C LYS A 208 -5.67 25.53 16.96
N PHE A 209 -6.07 24.61 17.84
CA PHE A 209 -7.15 24.81 18.83
C PHE A 209 -6.57 24.63 20.23
N GLY A 210 -6.66 25.68 21.07
CA GLY A 210 -5.96 25.71 22.36
C GLY A 210 -4.44 25.63 22.18
N ASP A 211 -3.80 24.65 22.82
CA ASP A 211 -2.34 24.53 22.87
C ASP A 211 -1.72 23.70 21.73
N GLY A 212 -2.51 23.13 20.81
CA GLY A 212 -1.97 22.18 19.82
C GLY A 212 -2.74 22.02 18.52
N TYR A 213 -2.19 21.15 17.68
CA TYR A 213 -2.77 20.70 16.42
C TYR A 213 -3.38 19.30 16.61
N SER A 214 -4.43 18.99 15.87
CA SER A 214 -5.06 17.68 15.88
C SER A 214 -5.48 17.25 14.48
N TRP A 215 -5.62 15.95 14.29
CA TRP A 215 -6.18 15.39 13.07
C TRP A 215 -7.65 15.74 12.92
N GLN A 216 -8.05 16.08 11.70
CA GLN A 216 -9.43 16.40 11.32
C GLN A 216 -9.80 15.68 10.03
N ASN A 217 -11.07 15.28 9.93
CA ASN A 217 -11.64 14.84 8.67
C ASN A 217 -11.67 16.04 7.71
N THR A 218 -11.11 15.85 6.51
CA THR A 218 -11.09 16.87 5.45
C THR A 218 -12.21 16.67 4.45
N SER A 219 -12.55 15.42 4.15
CA SER A 219 -13.57 15.03 3.19
C SER A 219 -13.76 13.51 3.19
N THR A 220 -14.88 13.04 2.63
CA THR A 220 -15.06 11.64 2.21
C THR A 220 -15.03 11.63 0.69
N GLN A 221 -14.07 10.92 0.09
CA GLN A 221 -13.89 10.88 -1.37
C GLN A 221 -13.61 9.46 -1.86
N GLU A 222 -13.94 9.24 -3.14
CA GLU A 222 -13.47 8.11 -3.91
C GLU A 222 -11.99 8.33 -4.28
N THR A 223 -11.13 7.41 -3.90
CA THR A 223 -9.70 7.47 -4.14
C THR A 223 -9.14 6.09 -4.52
N SER A 224 -7.91 6.07 -5.02
CA SER A 224 -7.16 4.84 -5.22
C SER A 224 -6.62 4.30 -3.90
N THR A 225 -6.23 3.03 -3.88
CA THR A 225 -5.57 2.41 -2.71
C THR A 225 -4.20 3.03 -2.38
N SER A 226 -3.60 3.77 -3.31
CA SER A 226 -2.41 4.57 -3.07
C SER A 226 -2.47 5.84 -3.91
N THR A 227 -2.27 6.99 -3.26
CA THR A 227 -2.10 8.29 -3.92
C THR A 227 -0.84 8.96 -3.40
N SER A 228 -0.19 9.71 -4.28
CA SER A 228 0.93 10.58 -3.94
C SER A 228 0.90 11.80 -4.84
N PHE A 229 1.03 12.98 -4.25
CA PHE A 229 1.14 14.22 -5.00
C PHE A 229 2.06 15.21 -4.28
N GLU A 230 2.56 16.16 -5.05
CA GLU A 230 3.42 17.23 -4.56
C GLU A 230 2.55 18.41 -4.11
N LYS A 231 2.78 18.86 -2.88
CA LYS A 231 2.20 20.05 -2.29
C LYS A 231 3.28 21.13 -2.16
N SER A 232 3.02 22.30 -2.73
CA SER A 232 3.81 23.49 -2.49
C SER A 232 3.42 24.12 -1.14
N VAL A 233 4.41 24.36 -0.28
CA VAL A 233 4.26 25.04 1.00
C VAL A 233 5.03 26.35 0.92
N GLY A 234 4.32 27.42 0.54
CA GLY A 234 4.86 28.75 0.35
C GLY A 234 4.72 29.64 1.58
N TRP A 235 5.63 30.59 1.73
CA TRP A 235 5.51 31.67 2.70
C TRP A 235 5.99 33.00 2.13
N GLY A 236 5.49 34.09 2.69
CA GLY A 236 5.84 35.44 2.26
C GLY A 236 5.42 36.50 3.26
N ILE A 237 6.37 37.31 3.70
CA ILE A 237 6.16 38.53 4.47
C ILE A 237 7.22 39.56 4.08
N SER A 238 6.85 40.83 4.06
CA SER A 238 7.76 41.93 3.74
C SER A 238 7.45 43.14 4.60
N GLY A 239 8.39 44.07 4.69
CA GLY A 239 8.20 45.33 5.39
C GLY A 239 9.40 46.24 5.28
N GLU A 240 9.47 47.22 6.18
CA GLU A 240 10.57 48.18 6.28
C GLU A 240 11.10 48.26 7.71
N LEU A 241 12.42 48.45 7.84
CA LEU A 241 13.12 48.69 9.10
C LEU A 241 13.62 50.12 9.14
N GLN A 242 13.28 50.86 10.19
CA GLN A 242 13.89 52.15 10.47
C GLN A 242 15.34 51.98 10.95
N PRO A 243 16.21 53.02 10.82
CA PRO A 243 17.55 52.97 11.38
C PRO A 243 17.53 52.58 12.87
N GLY A 244 18.30 51.55 13.22
CA GLY A 244 18.34 50.97 14.57
C GLY A 244 17.44 49.76 14.79
N GLU A 245 16.53 49.43 13.86
CA GLU A 245 15.67 48.25 13.98
C GLU A 245 16.33 46.99 13.39
N GLY A 246 16.14 45.84 14.06
CA GLY A 246 16.38 44.52 13.51
C GLY A 246 15.12 43.67 13.49
N ILE A 247 15.10 42.65 12.64
CA ILE A 247 14.03 41.66 12.59
C ILE A 247 14.60 40.28 12.31
N THR A 248 14.13 39.28 13.04
CA THR A 248 14.29 37.88 12.67
C THR A 248 12.94 37.36 12.18
N ALA A 249 12.94 36.78 10.98
CA ALA A 249 11.79 36.11 10.41
C ALA A 249 12.05 34.59 10.36
N SER A 250 11.06 33.79 10.73
CA SER A 250 11.10 32.33 10.62
C SER A 250 9.77 31.78 10.16
N SER A 251 9.79 30.71 9.36
CA SER A 251 8.59 29.99 8.89
C SER A 251 8.64 28.53 9.31
N PHE A 252 7.47 27.95 9.57
CA PHE A 252 7.32 26.51 9.80
C PHE A 252 5.97 26.01 9.28
N CYS A 253 5.82 24.70 9.13
CA CYS A 253 4.53 24.03 8.96
C CYS A 253 4.39 22.87 9.95
N GLN A 254 3.23 22.23 10.00
CA GLN A 254 3.07 20.95 10.65
C GLN A 254 3.10 19.83 9.62
N GLN A 255 3.79 18.74 9.94
CA GLN A 255 3.68 17.46 9.25
C GLN A 255 2.82 16.54 10.11
N GLY A 256 1.78 15.96 9.52
CA GLY A 256 1.03 14.85 10.10
C GLY A 256 1.46 13.54 9.46
N VAL A 257 1.92 12.58 10.27
CA VAL A 257 2.13 11.19 9.88
C VAL A 257 1.07 10.34 10.59
N GLY A 258 0.04 9.93 9.86
CA GLY A 258 -1.11 9.21 10.39
C GLY A 258 -1.01 7.71 10.11
N HIS A 259 -1.34 6.90 11.11
CA HIS A 259 -1.46 5.46 11.00
C HIS A 259 -2.70 4.97 11.74
N ALA A 260 -3.52 4.15 11.10
CA ALA A 260 -4.66 3.50 11.72
C ALA A 260 -4.92 2.14 11.09
N ASN A 261 -5.32 1.16 11.89
CA ASN A 261 -5.99 -0.01 11.34
C ASN A 261 -7.44 0.36 11.01
N TYR A 262 -8.07 -0.36 10.10
CA TYR A 262 -9.51 -0.23 9.86
C TYR A 262 -10.15 -1.57 9.54
N ILE A 263 -11.47 -1.61 9.61
CA ILE A 263 -12.30 -2.66 8.99
C ILE A 263 -13.13 -1.97 7.91
N ALA A 264 -13.22 -2.60 6.73
CA ALA A 264 -13.99 -2.09 5.61
C ALA A 264 -14.86 -3.17 4.97
N THR A 265 -15.90 -2.74 4.27
CA THR A 265 -16.69 -3.58 3.37
C THR A 265 -16.00 -3.63 2.02
N VAL A 266 -15.59 -4.83 1.60
CA VAL A 266 -15.03 -5.10 0.27
C VAL A 266 -16.09 -5.72 -0.60
N THR A 267 -16.28 -5.17 -1.81
CA THR A 267 -17.16 -5.69 -2.85
C THR A 267 -16.35 -6.06 -4.08
N LEU A 268 -16.29 -7.36 -4.37
CA LEU A 268 -15.68 -7.94 -5.56
C LEU A 268 -16.75 -8.20 -6.61
N ARG A 269 -16.57 -7.63 -7.81
CA ARG A 269 -17.45 -7.89 -8.96
C ARG A 269 -16.70 -8.60 -10.07
N LEU A 270 -17.26 -9.69 -10.58
CA LEU A 270 -16.74 -10.43 -11.73
C LEU A 270 -17.50 -10.05 -13.00
N SER A 271 -16.85 -10.27 -14.15
CA SER A 271 -17.40 -9.97 -15.48
C SER A 271 -18.64 -10.80 -15.84
N ASP A 272 -18.88 -11.91 -15.15
CA ASP A 272 -20.07 -12.75 -15.31
C ASP A 272 -21.27 -12.27 -14.46
N GLY A 273 -21.13 -11.15 -13.75
CA GLY A 273 -22.16 -10.57 -12.90
C GLY A 273 -22.12 -11.07 -11.45
N THR A 274 -21.26 -12.03 -11.12
CA THR A 274 -21.08 -12.49 -9.72
C THR A 274 -20.57 -11.34 -8.85
N VAL A 275 -21.21 -11.15 -7.70
CA VAL A 275 -20.83 -10.17 -6.68
C VAL A 275 -20.58 -10.88 -5.35
N SER A 276 -19.46 -10.58 -4.72
CA SER A 276 -19.13 -11.05 -3.37
C SER A 276 -18.85 -9.85 -2.46
N THR A 277 -19.47 -9.82 -1.29
CA THR A 277 -19.31 -8.75 -0.31
C THR A 277 -18.96 -9.32 1.06
N TYR A 278 -17.91 -8.80 1.69
CA TYR A 278 -17.42 -9.26 3.00
C TYR A 278 -16.68 -8.14 3.74
N GLN A 279 -16.47 -8.32 5.04
CA GLN A 279 -15.66 -7.41 5.85
C GLN A 279 -14.19 -7.85 5.80
N GLU A 280 -13.29 -6.88 5.67
CA GLU A 280 -11.86 -7.12 5.62
C GLU A 280 -11.11 -6.07 6.45
N PRO A 281 -10.15 -6.47 7.31
CA PRO A 281 -9.26 -5.51 7.97
C PRO A 281 -8.23 -4.96 6.99
N GLY A 282 -7.80 -3.73 7.21
CA GLY A 282 -6.76 -3.06 6.45
C GLY A 282 -5.95 -2.08 7.29
N GLN A 283 -4.92 -1.51 6.68
CA GLN A 283 -4.10 -0.45 7.27
C GLN A 283 -4.19 0.81 6.43
N PHE A 284 -4.43 1.92 7.11
CA PHE A 284 -4.41 3.26 6.55
C PHE A 284 -3.14 3.98 7.00
N ASN A 285 -2.41 4.55 6.03
CA ASN A 285 -1.29 5.44 6.32
C ASN A 285 -1.42 6.71 5.50
N THR A 286 -1.10 7.85 6.13
CA THR A 286 -1.10 9.14 5.44
C THR A 286 0.07 10.02 5.90
N VAL A 287 0.56 10.85 4.97
CA VAL A 287 1.49 11.95 5.26
C VAL A 287 0.91 13.21 4.63
N VAL A 288 0.70 14.24 5.44
CA VAL A 288 0.12 15.51 5.03
C VAL A 288 0.86 16.68 5.68
N TYR A 289 0.75 17.86 5.09
CA TYR A 289 1.35 19.09 5.61
C TYR A 289 0.31 20.19 5.71
N THR A 290 0.39 21.00 6.76
CA THR A 290 -0.37 22.26 6.79
C THR A 290 0.25 23.26 5.81
N GLU A 291 -0.46 24.34 5.53
CA GLU A 291 0.17 25.55 5.02
C GLU A 291 1.28 26.05 5.98
N ALA A 292 2.15 26.93 5.48
CA ALA A 292 3.11 27.60 6.34
C ALA A 292 2.36 28.49 7.35
N THR A 293 2.69 28.34 8.64
CA THR A 293 2.08 29.10 9.73
C THR A 293 3.17 29.83 10.53
N HIS A 294 2.77 30.90 11.24
CA HIS A 294 3.59 31.61 12.23
C HIS A 294 4.88 32.19 11.65
N LEU A 295 4.73 33.08 10.68
CA LEU A 295 5.75 34.07 10.35
C LEU A 295 5.96 34.96 11.57
N GLN A 296 6.94 34.59 12.41
CA GLN A 296 7.31 35.39 13.56
C GLN A 296 8.31 36.44 13.10
N ALA A 297 7.94 37.69 13.29
CA ALA A 297 8.76 38.86 13.02
C ALA A 297 8.99 39.55 14.36
N TRP A 298 10.15 39.33 14.97
CA TRP A 298 10.48 40.03 16.22
C TRP A 298 11.32 41.27 15.92
N LYS A 299 10.77 42.45 16.21
CA LYS A 299 11.52 43.70 16.21
C LYS A 299 12.18 43.91 17.57
N GLY A 300 13.50 44.04 17.60
CA GLY A 300 14.23 44.36 18.83
C GLY A 300 15.62 44.91 18.58
N GLU A 301 16.26 45.38 19.66
CA GLU A 301 17.64 45.84 19.62
C GLU A 301 18.58 44.70 19.19
N PRO A 302 19.65 45.00 18.45
CA PRO A 302 20.58 43.99 17.97
C PRO A 302 21.14 43.18 19.15
N PRO A 303 21.39 41.86 18.97
CA PRO A 303 22.14 41.11 19.96
C PRO A 303 23.49 41.81 20.18
N ASN A 304 23.83 42.08 21.44
CA ASN A 304 25.11 42.71 21.80
C ASN A 304 26.24 41.95 21.10
N PRO A 305 27.18 42.64 20.43
CA PRO A 305 28.34 41.99 19.86
C PRO A 305 29.08 41.24 20.97
N PRO A 306 29.63 40.04 20.71
CA PRO A 306 30.38 39.31 21.71
C PRO A 306 31.53 40.19 22.20
N THR A 307 31.52 40.52 23.49
CA THR A 307 32.61 41.21 24.17
C THR A 307 33.80 40.27 24.28
N THR A 308 34.59 40.20 23.21
CA THR A 308 35.92 39.59 23.27
C THR A 308 36.96 40.69 23.09
N ASN A 309 37.44 41.19 24.23
CA ASN A 309 38.78 41.72 24.31
C ASN A 309 39.75 40.62 23.86
N SER A 310 40.31 40.77 22.67
CA SER A 310 41.56 40.11 22.28
C SER A 310 42.36 41.07 21.42
N PRO A 311 43.69 41.17 21.63
CA PRO A 311 44.47 42.31 21.15
C PRO A 311 44.65 42.26 19.63
N VAL A 312 44.63 43.45 19.02
CA VAL A 312 45.06 43.70 17.65
C VAL A 312 46.49 43.20 17.46
N LYS A 313 46.70 42.21 16.58
CA LYS A 313 48.01 41.96 15.98
C LYS A 313 48.17 42.92 14.80
N GLY A 314 49.15 43.82 14.89
CA GLY A 314 49.54 44.73 13.81
C GLY A 314 50.18 43.98 12.62
N PRO A 315 50.39 44.68 11.50
CA PRO A 315 50.90 44.08 10.27
C PRO A 315 52.41 43.82 10.40
N GLU A 316 52.83 42.60 10.06
CA GLU A 316 54.23 42.31 9.72
C GLU A 316 54.46 42.71 8.25
N GLY A 317 55.64 43.30 8.00
CA GLY A 317 56.01 43.95 6.74
C GLY A 317 56.43 43.03 5.60
#